data_AF-A0A3M1RF39-F1
#
_entry.id   AF-A0A3M1RF39-F1
#
_cell.length_a   1.000
_cell.length_b   1.000
_cell.length_c   1.000
_cell.angle_alpha   90.00
_cell.angle_beta   90.00
_cell.angle_gamma   90.00
#
_symmetry.space_group_name_H-M   'P 1'
#
loop_
_entity.id
_entity.type
_entity.pdbx_description
1 polymer ?
#
loop_
_entity_poly.entity_id
_entity_poly.type
_entity_poly.pdbx_seq_one_letter_code
_entity_poly.pdbx_strand_id
1 'polypeptide(L)'
;MTSLEQKRRTGLPIVFLVVFVDLLGFGMVLPLLPVYAKQFMGGYSPAAANAVLGLLMVCFSIMQFFFNPIWGRLSDKFGRRPIILLGLLGSTACYLLFGIATQAGSLTWMFISRIGAGITGATIPTAQAYIADVTPAHRR
;
A
#
# COMPACT_ATOMS: atom_id res chain seq x y z
N MET A 1 -15.32 -33.47 0.92
CA MET A 1 -14.89 -32.10 1.26
C MET A 1 -16.01 -31.15 0.88
N THR A 2 -16.44 -30.26 1.77
CA THR A 2 -17.56 -29.36 1.45
C THR A 2 -17.08 -28.29 0.45
N SER A 3 -17.93 -27.87 -0.49
CA SER A 3 -17.58 -26.86 -1.50
C SER A 3 -17.09 -25.54 -0.89
N LEU A 4 -17.47 -25.26 0.35
CA LEU A 4 -17.07 -24.10 1.15
C LEU A 4 -15.62 -24.20 1.66
N GLU A 5 -15.15 -25.39 2.04
CA GLU A 5 -13.76 -25.63 2.44
C GLU A 5 -12.79 -25.44 1.26
N GLN A 6 -13.19 -25.91 0.08
CA GLN A 6 -12.38 -25.79 -1.13
C GLN A 6 -12.27 -24.33 -1.62
N LYS A 7 -13.35 -23.54 -1.46
CA LYS A 7 -13.37 -22.09 -1.77
C LYS A 7 -12.56 -21.24 -0.79
N ARG A 8 -12.44 -21.66 0.48
CA ARG A 8 -11.55 -21.02 1.48
C ARG A 8 -10.06 -21.28 1.18
N ARG A 9 -9.70 -22.50 0.77
CA ARG A 9 -8.30 -22.85 0.44
C ARG A 9 -7.79 -22.19 -0.84
N THR A 10 -8.64 -21.93 -1.83
CA THR A 10 -8.24 -21.28 -3.09
C THR A 10 -8.11 -19.76 -2.99
N GLY A 11 -8.78 -19.11 -2.03
CA GLY A 11 -8.69 -17.66 -1.85
C GLY A 11 -7.44 -17.20 -1.08
N LEU A 12 -6.92 -18.03 -0.16
CA LEU A 12 -5.76 -17.67 0.66
C LEU A 12 -4.48 -17.40 -0.16
N PRO A 13 -4.10 -18.22 -1.16
CA PRO A 13 -2.94 -17.92 -2.02
C PRO A 13 -3.10 -16.62 -2.80
N ILE A 14 -4.32 -16.29 -3.24
CA ILE A 14 -4.61 -15.06 -3.98
C ILE A 14 -4.41 -13.84 -3.08
N VAL A 15 -4.96 -13.87 -1.86
CA VAL A 15 -4.80 -12.79 -0.89
C VAL A 15 -3.32 -12.61 -0.53
N PHE A 16 -2.60 -13.71 -0.33
CA PHE A 16 -1.15 -13.67 -0.11
C PHE A 16 -0.41 -13.01 -1.27
N LEU A 17 -0.70 -13.41 -2.51
CA LEU A 17 -0.09 -12.83 -3.70
C LEU A 17 -0.37 -11.32 -3.81
N VAL A 18 -1.60 -10.89 -3.52
CA VAL A 18 -1.97 -9.46 -3.55
C VAL A 18 -1.15 -8.67 -2.54
N VAL A 19 -1.07 -9.13 -1.28
CA VAL A 19 -0.27 -8.46 -0.25
C VAL A 19 1.21 -8.47 -0.62
N PHE A 20 1.71 -9.58 -1.18
CA PHE A 20 3.10 -9.69 -1.61
C PHE A 20 3.45 -8.67 -2.71
N VAL A 21 2.62 -8.56 -3.75
CA VAL A 21 2.83 -7.59 -4.83
C VAL A 21 2.77 -6.16 -4.30
N ASP A 22 1.86 -5.86 -3.38
CA ASP A 22 1.73 -4.54 -2.80
C ASP A 22 2.95 -4.15 -1.92
N LEU A 23 3.42 -5.10 -1.10
CA LEU A 23 4.65 -4.92 -0.31
C LEU A 23 5.90 -4.79 -1.18
N LEU A 24 5.96 -5.48 -2.33
CA LEU A 24 7.03 -5.28 -3.31
C LEU A 24 6.99 -3.86 -3.88
N GLY A 25 5.82 -3.37 -4.29
CA GLY A 25 5.67 -2.01 -4.79
C GLY A 25 6.13 -0.97 -3.77
N PHE A 26 5.68 -1.10 -2.52
CA PHE A 26 6.13 -0.26 -1.42
C PHE A 26 7.65 -0.37 -1.19
N GLY A 27 8.18 -1.59 -1.15
CA GLY A 27 9.60 -1.87 -0.93
C GLY A 27 10.51 -1.31 -2.02
N MET A 28 10.04 -1.26 -3.27
CA MET A 28 10.78 -0.66 -4.39
C MET A 28 10.92 0.86 -4.28
N VAL A 29 9.99 1.55 -3.62
CA VAL A 29 10.07 3.02 -3.44
C VAL A 29 11.25 3.41 -2.53
N LEU A 30 11.58 2.59 -1.54
CA LEU A 30 12.62 2.89 -0.56
C LEU A 30 14.03 3.11 -1.17
N PRO A 31 14.58 2.19 -1.98
CA PRO A 31 15.90 2.38 -2.60
C PRO A 31 15.92 3.46 -3.69
N LEU A 32 14.77 3.82 -4.26
CA LEU A 32 14.67 4.85 -5.29
C LEU A 32 14.77 6.27 -4.71
N LEU A 33 14.29 6.47 -3.48
CA LEU A 33 14.28 7.79 -2.84
C LEU A 33 15.68 8.43 -2.67
N PRO A 34 16.73 7.70 -2.24
CA PRO A 34 18.11 8.23 -2.22
C PRO A 34 18.64 8.64 -3.61
N VAL A 35 18.25 7.93 -4.66
CA VAL A 35 18.62 8.27 -6.05
C VAL A 35 17.97 9.58 -6.46
N TYR A 36 16.69 9.76 -6.13
CA TYR A 36 15.95 10.99 -6.39
C TYR A 36 16.46 12.19 -5.61
N ALA A 37 16.93 11.98 -4.37
CA ALA A 37 17.58 13.04 -3.60
C ALA A 37 18.79 13.61 -4.32
N LYS A 38 19.63 12.74 -4.90
CA LYS A 38 20.80 13.17 -5.67
C LYS A 38 20.40 13.87 -6.97
N GLN A 39 19.36 13.40 -7.66
CA GLN A 39 18.93 13.96 -8.94
C GLN A 39 18.17 15.28 -8.82
N PHE A 40 17.24 15.40 -7.88
CA PHE A 40 16.32 16.55 -7.81
C PHE A 40 16.68 17.57 -6.73
N MET A 41 17.52 17.17 -5.76
CA MET A 41 17.84 18.01 -4.59
C MET A 41 19.32 18.40 -4.54
N GLY A 42 20.05 18.31 -5.66
CA GLY A 42 21.48 18.68 -5.73
C GLY A 42 21.78 20.14 -5.40
N GLY A 43 20.79 21.04 -5.46
CA GLY A 43 20.90 22.44 -5.03
C GLY A 43 20.48 22.69 -3.56
N TYR A 44 19.95 21.69 -2.87
CA TYR A 44 19.54 21.79 -1.46
C TYR A 44 20.70 21.40 -0.54
N SER A 45 20.70 21.94 0.69
CA SER A 45 21.55 21.43 1.76
C SER A 45 21.23 19.94 2.01
N PRO A 46 22.22 19.09 2.32
CA PRO A 46 22.00 17.67 2.65
C PRO A 46 20.93 17.47 3.74
N ALA A 47 20.86 18.37 4.72
CA ALA A 47 19.85 18.33 5.77
C ALA A 47 18.42 18.54 5.22
N ALA A 48 18.24 19.48 4.31
CA ALA A 48 16.94 19.76 3.69
C ALA A 48 16.49 18.62 2.78
N ALA A 49 17.42 18.06 2.00
CA ALA A 49 17.13 16.89 1.16
C ALA A 49 16.66 15.69 2.00
N ASN A 50 17.37 15.39 3.10
CA ASN A 50 17.00 14.31 4.01
C ASN A 50 15.63 14.56 4.68
N ALA A 51 15.33 15.81 5.05
CA ALA A 51 14.03 16.16 5.62
C ALA A 51 12.87 15.92 4.63
N VAL A 52 13.05 16.27 3.36
CA VAL A 52 12.06 16.03 2.30
C VAL A 52 11.84 14.54 2.06
N LEU A 53 12.91 13.74 1.99
CA LEU A 53 12.81 12.29 1.86
C LEU A 53 12.10 11.66 3.05
N GLY A 54 12.43 12.11 4.27
CA GLY A 54 11.75 11.69 5.49
C GLY A 54 10.26 12.01 5.44
N LEU A 55 9.90 13.20 4.97
CA LEU A 55 8.51 13.61 4.83
C LEU A 55 7.74 12.77 3.80
N LEU A 56 8.36 12.40 2.67
CA LEU A 56 7.79 11.48 1.66
C LEU A 56 7.51 10.07 2.21
N MET A 57 8.30 9.62 3.21
CA MET A 57 8.05 8.36 3.90
C MET A 57 6.92 8.51 4.92
N VAL A 58 7.02 9.53 5.76
CA VAL A 58 6.11 9.73 6.90
C VAL A 58 4.69 10.04 6.44
N CYS A 59 4.51 10.83 5.37
CA CYS A 59 3.16 11.19 4.90
C CYS A 59 2.32 9.96 4.54
N PHE A 60 2.92 8.95 3.91
CA PHE A 60 2.27 7.68 3.60
C PHE A 60 1.90 6.90 4.86
N SER A 61 2.81 6.78 5.82
CA SER A 61 2.57 6.07 7.08
C SER A 61 1.48 6.74 7.91
N ILE A 62 1.44 8.08 7.93
CA ILE A 62 0.37 8.85 8.57
C ILE A 62 -0.97 8.54 7.93
N MET A 63 -1.06 8.57 6.60
CA MET A 63 -2.32 8.23 5.91
C MET A 63 -2.75 6.79 6.18
N GLN A 64 -1.83 5.83 6.12
CA GLN A 64 -2.14 4.44 6.49
C GLN A 64 -2.66 4.31 7.92
N PHE A 65 -2.04 5.00 8.88
CA PHE A 65 -2.47 4.96 10.27
C PHE A 65 -3.95 5.35 10.43
N PHE A 66 -4.40 6.39 9.74
CA PHE A 66 -5.80 6.84 9.79
C PHE A 66 -6.75 5.97 8.96
N PHE A 67 -6.33 5.49 7.79
CA PHE A 67 -7.21 4.81 6.85
C PHE A 67 -7.25 3.28 6.99
N ASN A 68 -6.21 2.64 7.52
CA ASN A 68 -6.20 1.18 7.70
C ASN A 68 -7.38 0.66 8.55
N PRO A 69 -7.73 1.30 9.69
CA PRO A 69 -8.91 0.89 10.47
C PRO A 69 -10.22 1.07 9.68
N ILE A 70 -10.31 2.12 8.86
CA ILE A 70 -11.50 2.41 8.04
C ILE A 70 -11.70 1.30 7.01
N TRP A 71 -10.63 0.90 6.32
CA TRP A 71 -10.69 -0.21 5.35
C TRP A 71 -11.04 -1.54 5.98
N GLY A 72 -10.53 -1.83 7.17
CA GLY A 72 -10.91 -3.00 7.95
C GLY A 72 -12.44 -3.07 8.11
N ARG A 73 -13.03 -2.02 8.68
CA ARG A 73 -14.49 -1.92 8.91
C ARG A 73 -15.30 -1.92 7.62
N LEU A 74 -14.81 -1.26 6.57
CA LEU A 74 -15.48 -1.22 5.28
C LEU A 74 -15.50 -2.60 4.64
N SER A 75 -14.42 -3.37 4.78
CA SER A 75 -14.34 -4.73 4.27
C SER A 75 -15.19 -5.73 5.06
N ASP A 76 -15.44 -5.47 6.35
CA ASP A 76 -16.43 -6.25 7.12
C ASP A 76 -17.84 -6.04 6.55
N LYS A 77 -18.19 -4.80 6.18
CA LYS A 77 -19.54 -4.42 5.74
C LYS A 77 -19.83 -4.78 4.28
N PHE A 78 -18.90 -4.50 3.38
CA PHE A 78 -19.08 -4.65 1.92
C PHE A 78 -18.46 -5.95 1.37
N GLY A 79 -17.80 -6.72 2.23
CA GLY A 79 -17.09 -7.94 1.88
C GLY A 79 -15.62 -7.69 1.54
N ARG A 80 -14.79 -8.72 1.80
CA ARG A 80 -13.33 -8.64 1.66
C ARG A 80 -12.87 -8.45 0.21
N ARG A 81 -13.46 -9.20 -0.72
CA ARG A 81 -13.00 -9.25 -2.12
C ARG A 81 -13.11 -7.90 -2.85
N PRO A 82 -14.24 -7.17 -2.81
CA PRO A 82 -14.35 -5.85 -3.45
C PRO A 82 -13.34 -4.84 -2.88
N ILE A 83 -13.14 -4.83 -1.57
CA ILE A 83 -12.21 -3.88 -0.93
C ILE A 83 -10.75 -4.18 -1.29
N ILE A 84 -10.35 -5.45 -1.35
CA ILE A 84 -9.00 -5.82 -1.81
C ILE A 84 -8.77 -5.33 -3.24
N LEU A 85 -9.73 -5.51 -4.14
CA LEU A 85 -9.62 -5.07 -5.53
C LEU A 85 -9.55 -3.54 -5.65
N LEU A 86 -10.37 -2.81 -4.89
CA LEU A 86 -10.32 -1.35 -4.85
C LEU A 86 -8.97 -0.83 -4.32
N GLY A 87 -8.46 -1.45 -3.24
CA GLY A 87 -7.15 -1.09 -2.70
C GLY A 87 -6.02 -1.35 -3.69
N LEU A 88 -6.08 -2.49 -4.40
CA LEU A 88 -5.08 -2.84 -5.42
C LEU A 88 -5.11 -1.85 -6.60
N LEU A 89 -6.30 -1.51 -7.10
CA LEU A 89 -6.46 -0.53 -8.18
C LEU A 89 -5.98 0.87 -7.76
N GLY A 90 -6.36 1.30 -6.56
CA GLY A 90 -5.93 2.58 -6.01
C GLY A 90 -4.40 2.65 -5.83
N SER A 91 -3.81 1.60 -5.27
CA SER A 91 -2.35 1.50 -5.07
C SER A 91 -1.62 1.49 -6.41
N THR A 92 -2.14 0.75 -7.40
CA THR A 92 -1.58 0.72 -8.76
C THR A 92 -1.59 2.12 -9.39
N ALA A 93 -2.71 2.82 -9.34
CA ALA A 93 -2.82 4.18 -9.87
C ALA A 93 -1.83 5.15 -9.17
N CYS A 94 -1.68 5.03 -7.86
CA CYS A 94 -0.74 5.85 -7.09
C CYS A 94 0.72 5.53 -7.43
N TYR A 95 1.10 4.26 -7.58
CA TYR A 95 2.46 3.89 -7.97
C TYR A 95 2.80 4.30 -9.41
N LEU A 96 1.83 4.20 -10.33
CA LEU A 96 1.99 4.74 -11.69
C LEU A 96 2.18 6.26 -11.67
N LEU A 97 1.35 6.98 -10.90
CA LEU A 97 1.51 8.42 -10.73
C LEU A 97 2.86 8.77 -10.10
N PHE A 98 3.33 8.00 -9.12
CA PHE A 98 4.66 8.19 -8.53
C PHE A 98 5.75 8.02 -9.58
N GLY A 99 5.70 6.96 -10.39
CA GLY A 99 6.63 6.75 -11.50
C GLY A 99 6.66 7.92 -12.50
N ILE A 100 5.48 8.38 -12.94
CA ILE A 100 5.38 9.53 -13.85
C ILE A 100 5.91 10.81 -13.19
N ALA A 101 5.56 11.04 -11.92
CA ALA A 101 6.05 12.19 -11.15
C ALA A 101 7.57 12.19 -11.02
N THR A 102 8.18 11.01 -10.87
CA THR A 102 9.64 10.87 -10.82
C THR A 102 10.28 11.22 -12.15
N GLN A 103 9.71 10.81 -13.28
CA GLN A 103 10.21 11.16 -14.61
C GLN A 103 10.04 12.66 -14.92
N ALA A 104 8.93 13.24 -14.48
CA ALA A 104 8.66 14.68 -14.63
C ALA A 104 9.44 15.56 -13.65
N GLY A 105 10.17 14.97 -12.69
CA GLY A 105 10.91 15.70 -11.66
C GLY A 105 10.04 16.53 -10.72
N SER A 106 8.78 16.14 -10.50
CA SER A 106 7.83 16.91 -9.70
C SER A 106 7.64 16.33 -8.31
N LEU A 107 8.26 16.97 -7.32
CA LEU A 107 8.16 16.59 -5.91
C LEU A 107 6.71 16.65 -5.39
N THR A 108 5.93 17.64 -5.83
CA THR A 108 4.52 17.77 -5.43
C THR A 108 3.69 16.55 -5.84
N TRP A 109 3.86 16.07 -7.08
CA TRP A 109 3.16 14.88 -7.56
C TRP A 109 3.66 13.59 -6.89
N MET A 110 4.92 13.54 -6.46
CA MET A 110 5.42 12.46 -5.59
C MET A 110 4.69 12.48 -4.23
N PHE A 111 4.51 13.64 -3.61
CA PHE A 111 3.74 13.73 -2.36
C PHE A 111 2.29 13.31 -2.53
N ILE A 112 1.62 13.79 -3.59
CA ILE A 112 0.22 13.44 -3.88
C ILE A 112 0.07 11.92 -4.06
N SER A 113 0.95 11.29 -4.84
CA SER A 113 0.92 9.84 -5.02
C SER A 113 1.22 9.07 -3.74
N ARG A 114 2.15 9.53 -2.89
CA ARG A 114 2.43 8.89 -1.59
C ARG A 114 1.26 8.99 -0.62
N ILE A 115 0.61 10.15 -0.53
CA ILE A 115 -0.59 10.36 0.28
C ILE A 115 -1.72 9.46 -0.25
N GLY A 116 -1.96 9.46 -1.56
CA GLY A 116 -2.97 8.61 -2.20
C GLY A 116 -2.73 7.12 -1.98
N ALA A 117 -1.47 6.67 -2.08
CA ALA A 117 -1.10 5.27 -1.81
C ALA A 117 -1.38 4.91 -0.34
N GLY A 118 -1.12 5.83 0.60
CA GLY A 118 -1.40 5.60 2.02
C GLY A 118 -2.91 5.54 2.32
N ILE A 119 -3.71 6.32 1.59
CA ILE A 119 -5.17 6.27 1.67
C ILE A 119 -5.72 4.99 1.04
N THR A 120 -5.15 4.52 -0.06
CA THR A 120 -5.67 3.37 -0.83
C THR A 120 -5.08 2.02 -0.41
N GLY A 121 -4.19 2.00 0.58
CA GLY A 121 -3.54 0.80 1.15
C GLY A 121 -4.48 -0.13 1.94
N ALA A 122 -5.62 -0.51 1.36
CA ALA A 122 -6.65 -1.35 1.99
C ALA A 122 -6.29 -2.85 2.04
N THR A 123 -5.27 -3.26 1.28
CA THR A 123 -4.86 -4.64 1.01
C THR A 123 -4.48 -5.40 2.29
N ILE A 124 -3.58 -4.86 3.09
CA ILE A 124 -3.07 -5.47 4.33
C ILE A 124 -4.17 -5.66 5.39
N PRO A 125 -4.90 -4.61 5.83
CA PRO A 125 -5.92 -4.76 6.87
C PRO A 125 -7.05 -5.70 6.42
N THR A 126 -7.44 -5.65 5.15
CA THR A 126 -8.48 -6.54 4.61
C THR A 126 -8.00 -7.99 4.49
N ALA A 127 -6.74 -8.19 4.13
CA ALA A 127 -6.11 -9.51 4.06
C ALA A 127 -5.99 -10.15 5.44
N GLN A 128 -5.55 -9.40 6.46
CA GLN A 128 -5.49 -9.88 7.84
C GLN A 128 -6.87 -10.33 8.34
N ALA A 129 -7.90 -9.53 8.07
CA ALA A 129 -9.27 -9.87 8.42
C ALA A 129 -9.76 -11.12 7.66
N TYR A 130 -9.46 -11.24 6.37
CA TYR A 130 -9.77 -12.44 5.59
C TYR A 130 -9.08 -13.69 6.17
N ILE A 131 -7.80 -13.59 6.56
CA ILE A 131 -7.05 -14.70 7.17
C ILE A 131 -7.70 -15.12 8.50
N ALA A 132 -8.10 -14.17 9.34
CA ALA A 132 -8.82 -14.44 10.59
C ALA A 132 -10.18 -15.14 10.34
N ASP A 133 -10.89 -14.72 9.28
CA ASP A 133 -12.16 -15.32 8.86
C ASP A 133 -11.98 -16.77 8.37
N VAL A 134 -10.86 -17.09 7.70
CA VAL A 134 -10.60 -18.44 7.17
C VAL A 134 -9.90 -19.39 8.15
N THR A 135 -9.34 -18.87 9.24
CA THR A 135 -8.65 -19.67 10.27
C THR A 135 -9.64 -20.26 11.28
N PRO A 136 -9.69 -21.60 11.48
CA PRO A 136 -10.56 -22.25 12.46
C PRO A 136 -10.24 -21.82 13.89
N ALA A 137 -11.25 -21.72 14.76
CA ALA A 137 -11.12 -21.18 16.12
C ALA A 137 -10.04 -21.85 16.99
N HIS A 138 -9.71 -23.13 16.77
CA HIS A 138 -8.63 -23.82 17.50
C HIS A 138 -7.20 -23.49 17.02
N ARG A 139 -7.05 -22.72 15.94
CA ARG A 139 -5.76 -22.25 15.38
C ARG A 139 -5.70 -20.73 15.18
N ARG A 140 -6.64 -19.98 15.76
CA ARG A 140 -6.65 -18.52 15.71
C ARG A 140 -5.63 -17.93 16.67
#